data_AF-A0AB36INP1-F1
#
_entry.id   AF-A0AB36INP1-F1
#
_cell.length_a   1.000
_cell.length_b   1.000
_cell.length_c   1.000
_cell.angle_alpha   90.00
_cell.angle_beta   90.00
_cell.angle_gamma   90.00
#
_symmetry.space_group_name_H-M   'P 1'
#
loop_
_entity.id
_entity.type
_entity.pdbx_description
1 polymer ?
#
loop_
_entity_poly.entity_id
_entity_poly.type
_entity_poly.pdbx_seq_one_letter_code
_entity_poly.pdbx_strand_id
1 'polypeptide(L)'
;MSFEDNISHNPIKWLLGSVIATAMTVSTGMFFLMQYINSTNNETLKNRIEHFSQMEIEKESVINKLNNENQILKSAIENKKIVLDEINKKYNLLESDYERLKNEKTKLIKNAPSKNSSILTRIKELESQKKKCSAWVHPSSISEQEKIDSCNQYNLDIDKQINDFYKSLQ
;
A
#
# COMPACT_ATOMS: atom_id res chain seq x y z
N MET A 1 89.91 29.28 -43.86
CA MET A 1 90.27 27.85 -43.85
C MET A 1 88.98 27.08 -44.05
N SER A 2 88.86 26.30 -45.12
CA SER A 2 87.62 25.58 -45.44
C SER A 2 87.38 24.42 -44.46
N PHE A 3 86.15 23.90 -44.41
CA PHE A 3 85.82 22.74 -43.58
C PHE A 3 86.66 21.51 -43.99
N GLU A 4 86.86 21.30 -45.29
CA GLU A 4 87.74 20.25 -45.81
C GLU A 4 89.22 20.47 -45.46
N ASP A 5 89.72 21.71 -45.44
CA ASP A 5 91.12 22.00 -45.05
C ASP A 5 91.41 21.63 -43.60
N ASN A 6 90.42 21.80 -42.72
CA ASN A 6 90.55 21.56 -41.28
C ASN A 6 90.56 20.07 -40.93
N ILE A 7 89.84 19.25 -41.71
CA ILE A 7 89.82 17.79 -41.57
C ILE A 7 91.09 17.17 -42.15
N SER A 8 91.54 17.66 -43.32
CA SER A 8 92.69 17.08 -44.02
C SER A 8 94.05 17.34 -43.34
N HIS A 9 94.22 18.47 -42.66
CA HIS A 9 95.49 18.80 -41.97
C HIS A 9 95.69 18.06 -40.63
N ASN A 10 94.62 17.62 -39.95
CA ASN A 10 94.72 16.92 -38.66
C ASN A 10 93.49 16.03 -38.37
N PRO A 11 93.30 14.94 -39.14
CA PRO A 11 92.09 14.13 -39.11
C PRO A 11 91.84 13.46 -37.75
N ILE A 12 92.90 13.04 -37.05
CA ILE A 12 92.81 12.39 -35.73
C ILE A 12 92.29 13.37 -34.66
N LYS A 13 92.78 14.63 -34.65
CA LYS A 13 92.32 15.64 -33.70
C LYS A 13 90.88 16.06 -33.95
N TRP A 14 90.49 16.17 -35.22
CA TRP A 14 89.11 16.47 -35.59
C TRP A 14 88.15 15.36 -35.14
N LEU A 15 88.51 14.09 -35.36
CA LEU A 15 87.69 12.95 -34.99
C LEU A 15 87.58 12.77 -33.46
N LEU A 16 88.67 13.02 -32.71
CA LEU A 16 88.61 13.05 -31.25
C LEU A 16 87.77 14.23 -30.73
N GLY A 17 87.90 15.41 -31.33
CA GLY A 17 87.11 16.59 -30.98
C GLY A 17 85.61 16.39 -31.23
N SER A 18 85.23 15.76 -32.35
CA SER A 18 83.83 15.48 -32.67
C SER A 18 83.23 14.41 -31.75
N VAL A 19 83.97 13.34 -31.43
CA VAL A 19 83.53 12.31 -30.49
C VAL A 19 83.34 12.88 -29.09
N ILE A 20 84.28 13.71 -28.61
CA ILE A 20 84.17 14.36 -27.29
C ILE A 20 83.00 15.34 -27.25
N ALA A 21 82.82 16.16 -28.29
CA ALA A 21 81.69 17.08 -28.38
C ALA A 21 80.34 16.35 -28.40
N THR A 22 80.26 15.25 -29.15
CA THR A 22 79.05 14.41 -29.22
C THR A 22 78.79 13.71 -27.89
N ALA A 23 79.82 13.16 -27.24
CA ALA A 23 79.69 12.51 -25.93
C ALA A 23 79.28 13.50 -24.83
N MET A 24 79.84 14.72 -24.83
CA MET A 24 79.47 15.78 -23.89
C MET A 24 78.03 16.26 -24.11
N THR A 25 77.59 16.46 -25.36
CA THR A 25 76.23 16.92 -25.65
C THR A 25 75.18 15.84 -25.36
N VAL A 26 75.45 14.58 -25.73
CA VAL A 26 74.54 13.46 -25.45
C VAL A 26 74.42 13.18 -23.96
N SER A 27 75.54 13.13 -23.22
CA SER A 27 75.51 12.89 -21.77
C SER A 27 74.79 14.01 -21.01
N THR A 28 75.01 15.26 -21.39
CA THR A 28 74.34 16.42 -20.78
C THR A 28 72.84 16.43 -21.10
N GLY A 29 72.46 16.13 -22.35
CA GLY A 29 71.06 16.00 -22.75
C GLY A 29 70.33 14.88 -21.99
N MET A 30 70.98 13.73 -21.82
CA MET A 30 70.43 12.60 -21.08
C MET A 30 70.31 12.90 -19.58
N PHE A 31 71.27 13.65 -19.01
CA PHE A 31 71.21 14.10 -17.61
C PHE A 31 70.02 15.04 -17.36
N PHE A 32 69.79 16.03 -18.23
CA PHE A 32 68.65 16.93 -18.11
C PHE A 32 67.30 16.19 -18.27
N LEU A 33 67.23 15.22 -19.18
CA LEU A 33 66.07 14.33 -19.30
C LEU A 33 65.82 13.55 -18.01
N MET A 34 66.87 12.98 -17.40
CA MET A 34 66.72 12.23 -16.15
C MET A 34 66.32 13.12 -14.97
N GLN A 35 66.86 14.34 -14.91
CA GLN A 35 66.46 15.36 -13.94
C GLN A 35 65.00 15.78 -14.13
N TYR A 36 64.52 15.86 -15.37
CA TYR A 36 63.12 16.17 -15.67
C TYR A 36 62.19 15.01 -15.29
N ILE A 37 62.56 13.76 -15.61
CA ILE A 37 61.81 12.56 -15.23
C ILE A 37 61.72 12.45 -13.70
N ASN A 38 62.81 12.72 -13.00
CA ASN A 38 62.86 12.73 -11.53
C ASN A 38 62.48 14.08 -10.92
N SER A 39 61.92 14.99 -11.71
CA SER A 39 61.54 16.30 -11.19
C SER A 39 60.28 16.19 -10.33
N THR A 40 60.19 17.09 -9.35
CA THR A 40 59.00 17.26 -8.50
C THR A 40 57.73 17.47 -9.32
N ASN A 41 57.83 18.07 -10.50
CA ASN A 41 56.69 18.30 -11.38
C ASN A 41 56.14 16.99 -11.97
N ASN A 42 57.03 16.08 -12.38
CA ASN A 42 56.61 14.79 -12.93
C ASN A 42 56.02 13.89 -11.84
N GLU A 43 56.62 13.90 -10.64
CA GLU A 43 56.09 13.18 -9.48
C GLU A 43 54.72 13.74 -9.05
N THR A 44 54.56 15.05 -9.04
CA THR A 44 53.27 15.72 -8.78
C THR A 44 52.23 15.34 -9.84
N LEU A 45 52.61 15.28 -11.11
CA LEU A 45 51.72 14.89 -12.20
C LEU A 45 51.28 13.42 -12.04
N LYS A 46 52.21 12.52 -11.72
CA LYS A 46 51.93 11.11 -11.45
C LYS A 46 50.93 10.95 -10.29
N ASN A 47 51.17 11.63 -9.18
CA ASN A 47 50.29 11.59 -8.02
C ASN A 47 48.89 12.14 -8.34
N ARG A 48 48.79 13.19 -9.17
CA ARG A 48 47.50 13.71 -9.64
C ARG A 48 46.76 12.71 -10.52
N ILE A 49 47.46 12.05 -11.45
CA ILE A 49 46.86 11.02 -12.31
C ILE A 49 46.31 9.86 -11.47
N GLU A 50 47.10 9.38 -10.51
CA GLU A 50 46.69 8.30 -9.61
C GLU A 50 45.47 8.69 -8.76
N HIS A 51 45.46 9.91 -8.19
CA HIS A 51 44.32 10.44 -7.47
C HIS A 51 43.04 10.53 -8.32
N PHE A 52 43.14 10.99 -9.57
CA PHE A 52 41.98 11.03 -10.47
C PHE A 52 41.47 9.64 -10.83
N SER A 53 42.37 8.67 -11.06
CA SER A 53 41.98 7.28 -11.32
C SER A 53 41.22 6.68 -10.13
N GLN A 54 41.69 6.94 -8.90
CA GLN A 54 41.00 6.46 -7.70
C GLN A 54 39.64 7.13 -7.50
N MET A 55 39.53 8.44 -7.79
CA MET A 55 38.27 9.16 -7.75
C MET A 55 37.25 8.62 -8.77
N GLU A 56 37.70 8.19 -9.96
CA GLU A 56 36.84 7.57 -10.96
C GLU A 56 36.27 6.23 -10.49
N ILE A 57 37.10 5.38 -9.89
CA ILE A 57 36.69 4.11 -9.28
C ILE A 57 35.67 4.34 -8.15
N GLU A 58 35.93 5.31 -7.26
CA GLU A 58 35.03 5.66 -6.17
C GLU A 58 33.67 6.16 -6.69
N LYS A 59 33.68 7.01 -7.72
CA LYS A 59 32.46 7.50 -8.36
C LYS A 59 31.64 6.35 -8.94
N GLU A 60 32.27 5.41 -9.63
CA GLU A 60 31.56 4.25 -10.20
C GLU A 60 30.96 3.35 -9.11
N SER A 61 31.69 3.15 -8.00
CA SER A 61 31.18 2.44 -6.83
C SER A 61 29.94 3.14 -6.23
N VAL A 62 29.96 4.47 -6.10
CA VAL A 62 28.83 5.25 -5.58
C VAL A 62 27.62 5.14 -6.52
N ILE A 63 27.84 5.24 -7.84
CA ILE A 63 26.76 5.09 -8.83
C ILE A 63 26.14 3.69 -8.75
N ASN A 64 26.96 2.64 -8.63
CA ASN A 64 26.46 1.27 -8.50
C ASN A 64 25.64 1.08 -7.21
N LYS A 65 26.09 1.65 -6.09
CA LYS A 65 25.35 1.62 -4.83
C LYS A 65 23.99 2.33 -4.96
N LEU A 66 23.97 3.53 -5.53
CA LEU A 66 22.74 4.30 -5.76
C LEU A 66 21.77 3.57 -6.69
N ASN A 67 22.29 2.93 -7.75
CA ASN A 67 21.46 2.13 -8.66
C ASN A 67 20.81 0.94 -7.96
N ASN A 68 21.56 0.24 -7.11
CA ASN A 68 21.03 -0.88 -6.34
C ASN A 68 19.97 -0.41 -5.33
N GLU A 69 20.25 0.65 -4.56
CA GLU A 69 19.27 1.25 -3.64
C GLU A 69 18.00 1.70 -4.37
N ASN A 70 18.14 2.29 -5.56
CA ASN A 70 17.00 2.72 -6.37
C ASN A 70 16.19 1.52 -6.90
N GLN A 71 16.82 0.41 -7.26
CA GLN A 71 16.10 -0.82 -7.62
C GLN A 71 15.30 -1.37 -6.45
N ILE A 72 15.90 -1.44 -5.25
CA ILE A 72 15.22 -1.89 -4.03
C ILE A 72 14.02 -0.99 -3.72
N LEU A 73 14.20 0.34 -3.81
CA LEU A 73 13.13 1.31 -3.59
C LEU A 73 12.00 1.16 -4.61
N LYS A 74 12.31 0.95 -5.89
CA LYS A 74 11.30 0.69 -6.94
C LYS A 74 10.48 -0.55 -6.63
N SER A 75 11.13 -1.65 -6.25
CA SER A 75 10.43 -2.89 -5.86
C SER A 75 9.55 -2.69 -4.62
N ALA A 76 10.03 -1.95 -3.62
CA ALA A 76 9.25 -1.64 -2.43
C ALA A 76 8.03 -0.76 -2.73
N ILE A 77 8.17 0.24 -3.61
CA ILE A 77 7.06 1.09 -4.07
C ILE A 77 6.01 0.26 -4.79
N GLU A 78 6.43 -0.65 -5.68
CA GLU A 78 5.51 -1.48 -6.45
C GLU A 78 4.73 -2.43 -5.54
N ASN A 79 5.40 -3.05 -4.56
CA ASN A 79 4.72 -3.87 -3.56
C ASN A 79 3.70 -3.06 -2.75
N LYS A 80 4.04 -1.83 -2.34
CA LYS A 80 3.09 -0.94 -1.64
C LYS A 80 1.87 -0.59 -2.48
N LYS A 81 2.00 -0.44 -3.80
CA LYS A 81 0.85 -0.22 -4.69
C LYS A 81 -0.08 -1.43 -4.72
N ILE A 82 0.47 -2.65 -4.81
CA ILE A 82 -0.33 -3.89 -4.78
C ILE A 82 -1.14 -3.96 -3.48
N VAL A 83 -0.51 -3.69 -2.34
CA VAL A 83 -1.19 -3.66 -1.04
C VAL A 83 -2.28 -2.58 -0.99
N LEU A 84 -2.00 -1.39 -1.54
CA LEU A 84 -2.97 -0.30 -1.61
C LEU A 84 -4.20 -0.67 -2.45
N ASP A 85 -3.99 -1.34 -3.60
CA ASP A 85 -5.07 -1.83 -4.45
C ASP A 85 -5.93 -2.90 -3.75
N GLU A 86 -5.32 -3.79 -2.98
CA GLU A 86 -6.05 -4.76 -2.16
C GLU A 86 -6.89 -4.08 -1.07
N ILE A 87 -6.33 -3.07 -0.40
CA ILE A 87 -7.04 -2.28 0.60
C ILE A 87 -8.23 -1.56 -0.04
N ASN A 88 -8.03 -0.93 -1.21
CA ASN A 88 -9.11 -0.26 -1.94
C ASN A 88 -10.23 -1.23 -2.35
N LYS A 89 -9.88 -2.44 -2.82
CA LYS A 89 -10.88 -3.48 -3.11
C LYS A 89 -11.69 -3.86 -1.88
N LYS A 90 -11.03 -4.08 -0.74
CA LYS A 90 -11.70 -4.39 0.53
C LYS A 90 -12.58 -3.25 1.02
N TYR A 91 -12.11 -2.00 0.87
CA TYR A 91 -12.88 -0.81 1.22
C TYR A 91 -14.16 -0.71 0.39
N ASN A 92 -14.07 -0.87 -0.93
CA ASN A 92 -15.24 -0.81 -1.82
C ASN A 92 -16.26 -1.93 -1.52
N LEU A 93 -15.77 -3.13 -1.19
CA LEU A 93 -16.64 -4.23 -0.75
C LEU A 93 -17.37 -3.87 0.55
N LEU A 94 -16.65 -3.33 1.54
CA LEU A 94 -17.22 -2.91 2.82
C LEU A 94 -18.25 -1.79 2.65
N GLU A 95 -17.96 -0.82 1.79
CA GLU A 95 -18.89 0.28 1.47
C GLU A 95 -20.16 -0.25 0.80
N SER A 96 -20.02 -1.19 -0.13
CA SER A 96 -21.16 -1.86 -0.77
C SER A 96 -22.01 -2.64 0.24
N ASP A 97 -21.37 -3.39 1.14
CA ASP A 97 -22.05 -4.13 2.21
C ASP A 97 -22.79 -3.21 3.18
N TYR A 98 -22.16 -2.09 3.54
CA TYR A 98 -22.76 -1.08 4.41
C TYR A 98 -24.03 -0.48 3.80
N GLU A 99 -23.97 -0.03 2.53
CA GLU A 99 -25.14 0.53 1.85
C GLU A 99 -26.24 -0.52 1.64
N ARG A 100 -25.88 -1.79 1.37
CA ARG A 100 -26.85 -2.89 1.32
C ARG A 100 -27.57 -3.06 2.66
N LEU A 101 -26.84 -3.18 3.76
CA LEU A 101 -27.41 -3.36 5.10
C LEU A 101 -28.27 -2.17 5.53
N LYS A 102 -27.84 -0.95 5.22
CA LYS A 102 -28.60 0.28 5.47
C LYS A 102 -29.93 0.27 4.70
N ASN A 103 -29.93 -0.14 3.45
CA ASN A 103 -31.13 -0.27 2.63
C ASN A 103 -32.06 -1.38 3.14
N GLU A 104 -31.52 -2.54 3.50
CA GLU A 104 -32.30 -3.64 4.10
C GLU A 104 -32.91 -3.25 5.44
N LYS A 105 -32.14 -2.63 6.34
CA LYS A 105 -32.63 -2.07 7.61
C LYS A 105 -33.76 -1.08 7.37
N THR A 106 -33.60 -0.18 6.40
CA THR A 106 -34.65 0.82 6.07
C THR A 106 -35.92 0.15 5.54
N LYS A 107 -35.80 -0.92 4.74
CA LYS A 107 -36.95 -1.74 4.30
C LYS A 107 -37.62 -2.47 5.45
N LEU A 108 -36.84 -3.08 6.35
CA LEU A 108 -37.36 -3.80 7.52
C LEU A 108 -38.09 -2.86 8.48
N ILE A 109 -37.56 -1.65 8.73
CA ILE A 109 -38.22 -0.66 9.60
C ILE A 109 -39.51 -0.14 8.96
N LYS A 110 -39.55 0.07 7.63
CA LYS A 110 -40.76 0.53 6.94
C LYS A 110 -41.87 -0.53 6.85
N ASN A 111 -41.50 -1.81 6.80
CA ASN A 111 -42.45 -2.93 6.69
C ASN A 111 -42.74 -3.61 8.03
N ALA A 112 -42.10 -3.20 9.12
CA ALA A 112 -42.40 -3.72 10.44
C ALA A 112 -43.81 -3.25 10.83
N PRO A 113 -44.75 -4.18 11.14
CA PRO A 113 -46.01 -3.78 11.75
C PRO A 113 -45.67 -3.03 13.04
N SER A 114 -46.26 -1.86 13.23
CA SER A 114 -46.14 -1.18 14.52
C SER A 114 -46.63 -2.14 15.60
N LYS A 115 -46.04 -2.08 16.81
CA LYS A 115 -46.51 -2.87 17.96
C LYS A 115 -48.05 -2.83 18.05
N ASN A 116 -48.61 -1.65 17.77
CA ASN A 116 -50.04 -1.40 17.76
C ASN A 116 -50.79 -2.12 16.62
N SER A 117 -50.25 -2.18 15.39
CA SER A 117 -50.93 -2.90 14.30
C SER A 117 -50.91 -4.42 14.50
N SER A 118 -49.85 -4.97 15.08
CA SER A 118 -49.79 -6.40 15.44
C SER A 118 -50.79 -6.76 16.55
N ILE A 119 -50.94 -5.91 17.57
CA ILE A 119 -51.90 -6.10 18.66
C ILE A 119 -53.35 -5.97 18.16
N LEU A 120 -53.64 -5.00 17.28
CA LEU A 120 -54.98 -4.83 16.71
C LEU A 120 -55.42 -6.02 15.85
N THR A 121 -54.50 -6.62 15.08
CA THR A 121 -54.79 -7.85 14.33
C THR A 121 -55.12 -9.00 15.27
N ARG A 122 -54.38 -9.14 16.38
CA ARG A 122 -54.63 -10.19 17.36
C ARG A 122 -55.96 -10.01 18.11
N ILE A 123 -56.34 -8.77 18.41
CA ILE A 123 -57.65 -8.44 18.99
C ILE A 123 -58.77 -8.89 18.05
N LYS A 124 -58.69 -8.57 16.75
CA LYS A 124 -59.70 -9.00 15.75
C LYS A 124 -59.82 -10.52 15.63
N GLU A 125 -58.70 -11.24 15.68
CA GLU A 125 -58.71 -12.71 15.67
C GLU A 125 -59.44 -13.25 16.90
N LEU A 126 -59.17 -12.71 18.10
CA LEU A 126 -59.83 -13.11 19.33
C LEU A 126 -61.33 -12.78 19.30
N GLU A 127 -61.72 -11.62 18.80
CA GLU A 127 -63.14 -11.26 18.59
C GLU A 127 -63.85 -12.26 17.66
N SER A 128 -63.17 -12.71 16.60
CA SER A 128 -63.72 -13.69 15.66
C SER A 128 -63.94 -15.09 16.27
N GLN A 129 -63.24 -15.40 17.37
CA GLN A 129 -63.34 -16.69 18.08
C GLN A 129 -64.50 -16.73 19.08
N LYS A 130 -65.15 -15.59 19.37
CA LYS A 130 -66.30 -15.55 20.27
C LYS A 130 -67.46 -16.36 19.70
N LYS A 131 -68.05 -17.19 20.55
CA LYS A 131 -69.18 -18.05 20.19
C LYS A 131 -70.49 -17.31 20.46
N LYS A 132 -71.50 -17.54 19.63
CA LYS A 132 -72.86 -17.09 19.95
C LYS A 132 -73.45 -18.02 21.01
N CYS A 133 -73.47 -17.57 22.25
CA CYS A 133 -74.03 -18.32 23.37
C CYS A 133 -75.51 -17.94 23.48
N SER A 134 -76.38 -18.68 22.81
CA SER A 134 -77.82 -18.43 22.83
C SER A 134 -78.58 -19.71 23.12
N ALA A 135 -79.44 -19.67 24.15
CA ALA A 135 -80.68 -20.42 24.14
C ALA A 135 -81.80 -19.40 23.88
N TRP A 136 -82.56 -19.60 22.79
CA TRP A 136 -83.67 -18.73 22.41
C TRP A 136 -84.91 -18.91 23.31
N VAL A 137 -84.86 -19.85 24.26
CA VAL A 137 -85.92 -20.23 25.20
C VAL A 137 -85.23 -20.57 26.54
N HIS A 138 -85.94 -20.43 27.67
CA HIS A 138 -85.42 -20.88 28.97
C HIS A 138 -84.87 -22.32 28.84
N PRO A 139 -83.64 -22.57 29.34
CA PRO A 139 -83.02 -23.88 29.22
C PRO A 139 -83.92 -24.92 29.87
N SER A 140 -84.21 -25.97 29.11
CA SER A 140 -85.16 -27.01 29.49
C SER A 140 -84.55 -28.02 30.48
N SER A 141 -83.24 -27.92 30.74
CA SER A 141 -82.53 -28.75 31.73
C SER A 141 -81.32 -28.03 32.33
N ILE A 142 -80.88 -28.51 33.50
CA ILE A 142 -79.62 -28.09 34.16
C ILE A 142 -78.43 -28.29 33.20
N SER A 143 -78.41 -29.37 32.42
CA SER A 143 -77.34 -29.64 31.45
C SER A 143 -77.28 -28.66 30.28
N GLU A 144 -78.39 -28.03 29.91
CA GLU A 144 -78.41 -26.97 28.89
C GLU A 144 -77.91 -25.65 29.48
N GLN A 145 -78.29 -25.35 30.73
CA GLN A 145 -77.77 -24.18 31.46
C GLN A 145 -76.24 -24.27 31.61
N GLU A 146 -75.69 -25.43 32.01
CA GLU A 146 -74.24 -25.64 32.15
C GLU A 146 -73.48 -25.42 30.82
N LYS A 147 -74.06 -25.79 29.68
CA LYS A 147 -73.48 -25.55 28.35
C LYS A 147 -73.48 -24.07 27.98
N ILE A 148 -74.55 -23.35 28.32
CA ILE A 148 -74.66 -21.90 28.12
C ILE A 148 -73.64 -21.17 29.00
N ASP A 149 -73.52 -21.57 30.27
CA ASP A 149 -72.58 -20.98 31.22
C ASP A 149 -71.12 -21.25 30.80
N SER A 150 -70.81 -22.46 30.34
CA SER A 150 -69.50 -22.79 29.78
C SER A 150 -69.16 -21.96 28.54
N CYS A 151 -70.13 -21.75 27.65
CA CYS A 151 -69.97 -20.90 26.46
C CYS A 151 -69.73 -19.43 26.85
N ASN A 152 -70.51 -18.91 27.80
CA ASN A 152 -70.37 -17.54 28.30
C ASN A 152 -69.01 -17.34 28.99
N GLN A 153 -68.56 -18.32 29.78
CA GLN A 153 -67.26 -18.29 30.43
C GLN A 153 -66.12 -18.25 29.40
N TYR A 154 -66.21 -19.04 28.33
CA TYR A 154 -65.25 -19.00 27.23
C TYR A 154 -65.17 -17.62 26.56
N ASN A 155 -66.32 -16.97 26.32
CA ASN A 155 -66.34 -15.62 25.77
C ASN A 155 -65.77 -14.57 26.75
N LEU A 156 -66.03 -14.71 28.05
CA LEU A 156 -65.46 -13.85 29.09
C LEU A 156 -63.93 -13.98 29.18
N ASP A 157 -63.40 -15.19 29.03
CA ASP A 157 -61.95 -15.42 29.00
C ASP A 157 -61.29 -14.79 27.76
N ILE A 158 -61.98 -14.79 26.62
CA ILE A 158 -61.56 -14.05 25.42
C ILE A 158 -61.56 -12.54 25.68
N ASP A 159 -62.63 -12.00 26.30
CA ASP A 159 -62.73 -10.58 26.64
C ASP A 159 -61.63 -10.12 27.59
N LYS A 160 -61.25 -10.97 28.55
CA LYS A 160 -60.12 -10.71 29.45
C LYS A 160 -58.81 -10.60 28.68
N GLN A 161 -58.54 -11.53 27.75
CA GLN A 161 -57.33 -11.48 26.91
C GLN A 161 -57.29 -10.22 26.03
N ILE A 162 -58.42 -9.84 25.41
CA ILE A 162 -58.52 -8.61 24.62
C ILE A 162 -58.23 -7.37 25.48
N ASN A 163 -58.77 -7.30 26.70
CA ASN A 163 -58.52 -6.18 27.60
C ASN A 163 -57.07 -6.08 28.06
N ASP A 164 -56.39 -7.20 28.27
CA ASP A 164 -54.96 -7.21 28.58
C ASP A 164 -54.12 -6.70 27.39
N PHE A 165 -54.53 -7.01 26.16
CA PHE A 165 -53.94 -6.40 24.96
C PHE A 165 -54.17 -4.88 24.89
N TYR A 166 -55.37 -4.39 25.20
CA TYR A 166 -55.63 -2.93 25.24
C TYR A 166 -54.82 -2.20 26.31
N LYS A 167 -54.64 -2.80 27.50
CA LYS A 167 -53.77 -2.23 28.55
C LYS A 167 -52.31 -2.15 28.11
N SER A 168 -51.85 -3.07 27.25
CA SER A 168 -50.48 -3.05 26.71
C SER A 168 -50.24 -1.98 25.63
N LEU A 169 -51.31 -1.32 25.16
CA LEU A 169 -51.29 -0.21 24.20
C LEU A 169 -51.31 1.19 24.86
N GLN A 170 -51.67 1.28 26.14
CA GLN A 170 -51.60 2.51 26.95
C GLN A 170 -50.19 2.72 27.51
#